data_AF-A0A4Y1QAM8-F1
#
_entry.id   AF-A0A4Y1QAM8-F1
#
_cell.length_a   1.000
_cell.length_b   1.000
_cell.length_c   1.000
_cell.angle_alpha   90.00
_cell.angle_beta   90.00
_cell.angle_gamma   90.00
#
_symmetry.space_group_name_H-M   'P 1'
#
loop_
_entity.id
_entity.type
_entity.pdbx_description
1 polymer ?
#
loop_
_entity_poly.entity_id
_entity_poly.type
_entity_poly.pdbx_seq_one_letter_code
_entity_poly.pdbx_strand_id
1 'polypeptide(L)' 'TPIFLFGFPAHLKAFYMQKMPRKEGETGPVFTESCDLLMPGVGEIVGGSMRIADIEELLEAYAKEGIDPTP' A
#
# COMPACT_ATOMS: atom_id res chain seq x y z
N THR A 1 -4.91 18.61 -15.50
CA THR A 1 -5.75 18.46 -14.30
C THR A 1 -5.02 17.61 -13.28
N PRO A 2 -5.17 17.88 -11.96
CA PRO A 2 -4.67 16.99 -10.90
C PRO A 2 -5.31 15.60 -10.97
N ILE A 3 -4.55 14.54 -10.67
CA ILE A 3 -5.02 13.15 -10.71
C ILE A 3 -4.64 12.44 -9.41
N PHE A 4 -5.62 11.80 -8.78
CA PHE A 4 -5.36 10.78 -7.76
C PHE A 4 -5.23 9.42 -8.45
N LEU A 5 -4.01 8.90 -8.50
CA LEU A 5 -3.74 7.53 -8.93
C LEU A 5 -3.74 6.65 -7.69
N PHE A 6 -4.62 5.66 -7.62
CA PHE A 6 -4.81 4.84 -6.43
C PHE A 6 -4.92 3.36 -6.77
N GLY A 7 -4.74 2.49 -5.76
CA GLY A 7 -4.82 1.05 -5.94
C GLY A 7 -3.56 0.48 -6.59
N PHE A 8 -2.41 0.63 -5.93
CA PHE A 8 -1.15 0.06 -6.42
C PHE A 8 -0.96 -1.38 -5.94
N PRO A 9 -0.37 -2.28 -6.76
CA PRO A 9 -0.04 -3.64 -6.35
C PRO A 9 0.86 -3.66 -5.09
N ALA A 10 0.53 -4.52 -4.12
CA ALA A 10 1.18 -4.54 -2.81
C ALA A 10 2.69 -4.79 -2.89
N HIS A 11 3.14 -5.63 -3.82
CA HIS A 11 4.58 -5.93 -3.99
C HIS A 11 5.40 -4.78 -4.58
N LEU A 12 4.76 -3.67 -5.00
CA LEU A 12 5.41 -2.46 -5.53
C LEU A 12 5.39 -1.30 -4.52
N LYS A 13 4.78 -1.48 -3.35
CA LYS A 13 4.62 -0.44 -2.33
C LYS A 13 5.18 -0.92 -0.99
N ALA A 14 5.30 0.00 -0.04
CA ALA A 14 5.84 -0.30 1.28
C ALA A 14 4.96 -1.30 2.06
N PHE A 15 5.59 -2.12 2.88
CA PHE A 15 4.92 -3.22 3.60
C PHE A 15 3.81 -2.76 4.56
N TYR A 16 3.91 -1.54 5.09
CA TYR A 16 2.94 -1.01 6.05
C TYR A 16 1.60 -0.57 5.43
N MET A 17 1.48 -0.61 4.09
CA MET A 17 0.28 -0.13 3.40
C MET A 17 -0.85 -1.16 3.50
N GLN A 18 -2.03 -0.73 3.95
CA GLN A 18 -3.21 -1.59 4.06
C GLN A 18 -3.63 -2.15 2.69
N LYS A 19 -4.01 -3.42 2.64
CA LYS A 19 -4.51 -4.08 1.42
C LYS A 19 -5.99 -3.72 1.20
N MET A 20 -6.39 -3.56 -0.05
CA MET A 20 -7.79 -3.39 -0.41
C MET A 20 -8.59 -4.67 -0.12
N PRO A 21 -9.87 -4.57 0.28
CA PRO A 21 -10.74 -5.73 0.42
C PRO A 21 -10.82 -6.52 -0.88
N ARG A 22 -10.74 -7.85 -0.77
CA ARG A 22 -10.90 -8.76 -1.91
C ARG A 22 -12.18 -9.55 -1.80
N LYS A 23 -12.78 -9.86 -2.95
CA LYS A 23 -13.93 -10.76 -3.01
C LYS A 23 -13.45 -12.21 -3.12
N GLU A 24 -14.23 -13.13 -2.57
CA GLU A 24 -13.95 -14.56 -2.71
C GLU A 24 -13.91 -14.94 -4.20
N GLY A 25 -12.87 -15.67 -4.59
CA GLY A 25 -12.65 -16.08 -5.98
C GLY A 25 -11.95 -15.05 -6.88
N GLU A 26 -11.62 -13.84 -6.38
CA GLU A 26 -10.80 -12.91 -7.16
C GLU A 26 -9.39 -13.47 -7.40
N THR A 27 -8.99 -13.48 -8.67
CA THR A 27 -7.64 -13.83 -9.11
C THR A 27 -6.90 -12.57 -9.53
N GLY A 28 -5.57 -12.57 -9.46
CA GLY A 28 -4.74 -11.41 -9.80
C GLY A 28 -4.09 -10.74 -8.59
N PRO A 29 -3.41 -9.59 -8.82
CA PRO A 29 -2.58 -8.94 -7.83
C PRO A 29 -3.41 -8.38 -6.66
N VAL A 30 -2.83 -8.45 -5.47
CA VAL A 30 -3.37 -7.75 -4.29
C VAL A 30 -3.01 -6.28 -4.40
N PHE A 31 -4.00 -5.41 -4.30
CA PHE A 31 -3.83 -3.96 -4.33
C PHE A 31 -3.82 -3.37 -2.92
N THR A 32 -3.25 -2.19 -2.77
CA THR A 32 -3.18 -1.43 -1.52
C THR A 32 -4.10 -0.22 -1.56
N GLU A 33 -4.59 0.19 -0.38
CA GLU A 33 -5.30 1.44 -0.16
C GLU A 33 -4.32 2.63 -0.17
N SER A 34 -3.59 2.77 -1.27
CA SER A 34 -2.60 3.81 -1.52
C SER A 34 -3.09 4.78 -2.59
N CYS A 35 -2.60 6.02 -2.52
CA CYS A 35 -2.98 7.11 -3.41
C CYS A 35 -1.80 8.07 -3.60
N ASP A 36 -1.47 8.34 -4.87
CA ASP A 36 -0.46 9.31 -5.28
C ASP A 36 -1.16 10.47 -6.01
N LEU A 37 -0.84 11.71 -5.64
CA LEU A 37 -1.35 12.93 -6.29
C LEU A 37 -0.37 13.37 -7.38
N LEU A 38 -0.82 13.26 -8.63
CA LEU A 38 -0.07 13.66 -9.80
C LEU A 38 -0.53 15.04 -10.30
N MET A 39 0.42 15.96 -10.46
CA MET A 39 0.22 17.30 -10.99
C MET A 39 0.80 17.43 -12.40
N PRO A 40 0.10 18.14 -13.33
CA PRO A 40 0.62 18.38 -14.67
C PRO A 40 1.99 19.08 -14.65
N GLY A 41 2.93 18.58 -15.46
CA GLY A 41 4.27 19.15 -15.64
C GLY A 41 5.31 18.76 -14.58
N VAL A 42 4.90 18.20 -13.44
CA VAL A 42 5.79 17.81 -12.35
C VAL A 42 5.75 16.30 -12.08
N GLY A 43 4.57 15.67 -12.22
CA GLY A 43 4.38 14.27 -11.82
C GLY A 43 3.86 14.19 -10.39
N GLU A 44 4.33 13.20 -9.62
CA GLU A 44 3.92 12.99 -8.24
C GLU A 44 4.41 14.10 -7.32
N ILE A 45 3.51 14.63 -6.49
CA ILE A 45 3.85 15.62 -5.45
C ILE A 45 3.43 15.18 -4.04
N VAL A 46 2.56 14.17 -3.90
CA VAL A 46 2.13 13.61 -2.62
C VAL A 46 1.91 12.11 -2.80
N GLY A 47 2.43 11.30 -1.88
CA GLY A 47 2.15 9.87 -1.78
C GLY A 47 1.61 9.52 -0.40
N GLY A 48 0.51 8.78 -0.35
CA GLY A 48 -0.18 8.41 0.88
C GLY A 48 -0.80 7.02 0.84
N SER A 49 -1.16 6.49 2.01
CA SER A 49 -1.95 5.25 2.10
C SER A 49 -2.64 5.14 3.45
N MET A 50 -3.66 4.29 3.52
CA MET A 50 -4.08 3.69 4.78
C MET A 50 -2.98 2.75 5.29
N ARG A 51 -2.91 2.59 6.62
CA ARG A 51 -1.86 1.82 7.30
C ARG A 51 -2.49 0.57 7.89
N ILE A 52 -1.73 -0.54 7.91
CA ILE A 52 -2.13 -1.74 8.63
C ILE A 52 -2.40 -1.37 10.09
N ALA A 53 -3.64 -1.59 10.53
CA ALA A 53 -4.08 -1.28 11.90
C ALA A 53 -4.04 -2.50 12.81
N ASP A 54 -4.06 -3.70 12.24
CA ASP A 54 -3.94 -4.96 12.98
C ASP A 54 -2.48 -5.25 13.33
N ILE A 55 -2.22 -5.52 14.60
CA ILE A 55 -0.86 -5.72 15.09
C ILE A 55 -0.24 -7.03 14.61
N GLU A 56 -1.04 -8.09 14.47
CA GLU A 56 -0.56 -9.39 14.03
C GLU A 56 -0.17 -9.32 12.56
N GLU A 57 -1.02 -8.73 11.71
CA GLU A 57 -0.70 -8.50 10.29
C GLU A 57 0.55 -7.61 10.13
N LEU A 58 0.72 -6.59 10.97
CA LEU A 58 1.88 -5.72 10.91
C LEU A 58 3.18 -6.47 11.25
N LEU A 59 3.17 -7.29 12.30
CA LEU A 59 4.33 -8.10 12.69
C LEU A 59 4.66 -9.17 11.65
N GLU A 60 3.66 -9.78 11.02
CA GLU A 60 3.86 -10.67 9.88
C GLU A 60 4.50 -9.94 8.70
N ALA A 61 4.09 -8.70 8.43
CA ALA A 61 4.68 -7.89 7.38
C ALA A 61 6.15 -7.53 7.67
N TYR A 62 6.50 -7.18 8.92
CA TYR A 62 7.88 -7.01 9.36
C TYR A 62 8.72 -8.27 9.12
N ALA A 63 8.22 -9.43 9.57
CA ALA A 63 8.90 -10.70 9.41
C ALA A 63 9.12 -11.06 7.92
N LYS A 64 8.13 -10.81 7.07
CA LYS A 64 8.20 -11.06 5.63
C LYS A 64 9.27 -10.21 4.94
N GLU A 65 9.42 -8.95 5.34
CA GLU A 65 10.45 -8.06 4.82
C GLU A 65 11.83 -8.26 5.50
N GLY A 66 11.91 -9.13 6.51
CA GLY A 66 13.15 -9.40 7.25
C GLY A 66 13.60 -8.24 8.14
N ILE A 67 12.66 -7.46 8.65
CA ILE A 67 12.93 -6.29 9.50
C ILE A 67 12.63 -6.64 10.96
N ASP A 68 13.58 -6.35 11.86
CA ASP A 68 13.40 -6.53 13.31
C ASP A 68 12.39 -5.48 13.84
N PRO A 69 11.28 -5.90 14.47
CA PRO A 69 10.28 -4.98 15.01
C PRO A 69 10.68 -4.35 16.37
N THR A 70 11.83 -4.71 16.94
CA THR A 70 12.29 -4.11 18.21
C THR A 70 12.82 -2.68 18.02
N PRO A 71 12.56 -1.75 18.98
CA PRO A 71 12.98 -0.34 18.87
C PRO A 71 14.50 -0.10 18.94
#